data_AF-A0A9K3D9K2-F1
#
_entry.id   AF-A0A9K3D9K2-F1
#
_cell.length_a   1.000
_cell.length_b   1.000
_cell.length_c   1.000
_cell.angle_alpha   90.00
_cell.angle_beta   90.00
_cell.angle_gamma   90.00
#
_symmetry.space_group_name_H-M   'P 1'
#
loop_
_entity.id
_entity.type
_entity.pdbx_description
1 polymer ?
#
loop_
_entity_poly.entity_id
_entity_poly.type
_entity_poly.pdbx_seq_one_letter_code
_entity_poly.pdbx_strand_id
1 'polypeptide(L)' 'LLSRLRKGVSSPNSALVVLNWNLMPWVSSAAEASSLTLAADGGLDRLIERDIMPDIVLGDFDR' A
#
# COMPACT_ATOMS: atom_id res chain seq x y z
N LEU A 1 -15.75 9.71 9.44
CA LEU A 1 -15.10 9.39 8.15
C LEU A 1 -14.01 8.30 8.30
N LEU A 2 -13.07 8.44 9.24
CA LEU A 2 -11.96 7.49 9.47
C LEU A 2 -12.33 6.07 9.96
N SER A 3 -13.56 5.86 10.45
CA SER A 3 -14.01 4.55 10.95
C SER A 3 -14.30 3.52 9.85
N ARG A 4 -14.54 3.97 8.60
CA ARG A 4 -14.84 3.07 7.47
C ARG A 4 -13.57 2.45 6.88
N LEU A 5 -12.40 3.07 7.06
CA LEU A 5 -11.11 2.54 6.63
C LEU A 5 -10.58 1.44 7.54
N ARG A 6 -11.06 1.35 8.80
CA ARG A 6 -10.57 0.37 9.80
C ARG A 6 -11.21 -1.01 9.71
N LYS A 7 -12.26 -1.17 8.91
CA LYS A 7 -13.03 -2.42 8.84
C LYS A 7 -12.99 -2.93 7.41
N GLY A 8 -12.01 -3.80 7.14
CA GLY A 8 -11.89 -4.66 5.96
C GLY A 8 -12.77 -4.26 4.78
N VAL A 9 -12.32 -3.26 4.02
CA VAL A 9 -12.83 -3.07 2.66
C VAL A 9 -12.10 -4.08 1.79
N SER A 10 -12.34 -5.38 2.03
CA SER A 10 -12.06 -6.40 1.03
C SER A 10 -13.11 -6.23 -0.06
N SER A 11 -12.94 -5.22 -0.90
CA SER A 11 -13.65 -5.18 -2.17
C SER A 11 -12.84 -6.07 -3.11
N PRO A 12 -13.43 -7.09 -3.76
CA PRO A 12 -12.69 -7.98 -4.66
C PRO A 12 -11.96 -7.23 -5.79
N ASN A 13 -12.27 -5.94 -6.00
CA ASN A 13 -11.59 -5.04 -6.93
C ASN A 13 -11.02 -3.79 -6.21
N SER A 14 -10.31 -3.93 -5.08
CA SER A 14 -9.56 -2.82 -4.48
C SER A 14 -8.07 -2.89 -4.78
N ALA A 15 -7.46 -1.72 -4.95
CA ALA A 15 -6.01 -1.57 -5.05
C ALA A 15 -5.50 -0.72 -3.88
N LEU A 16 -4.37 -1.11 -3.29
CA LEU A 16 -3.60 -0.32 -2.34
C LEU A 16 -2.54 0.48 -3.11
N VAL A 17 -2.54 1.79 -2.97
CA VAL A 17 -1.50 2.66 -3.52
C VAL A 17 -0.68 3.25 -2.39
N VAL A 18 0.63 3.02 -2.40
CA VAL A 18 1.56 3.47 -1.38
C VAL A 18 2.46 4.57 -1.93
N LEU A 19 2.33 5.75 -1.33
CA LEU A 19 3.16 6.92 -1.60
C LEU A 19 4.29 7.01 -0.56
N ASN A 20 5.27 7.88 -0.77
CA ASN A 20 6.37 8.09 0.19
C ASN A 20 5.95 8.89 1.42
N TRP A 21 5.22 8.22 2.30
CA TRP A 21 4.76 8.72 3.59
C TRP A 21 4.92 7.63 4.65
N ASN A 22 4.91 8.02 5.92
CA ASN A 22 4.97 7.06 7.03
C ASN A 22 3.77 6.10 7.00
N LEU A 23 4.07 4.79 6.93
CA LEU A 23 3.02 3.78 6.85
C LEU A 23 2.36 3.53 8.19
N MET A 24 1.03 3.49 8.15
CA MET A 24 0.24 3.14 9.32
C MET A 24 0.43 1.66 9.69
N PRO A 25 0.26 1.29 10.97
CA PRO A 25 0.41 -0.10 11.41
C PRO A 25 -0.49 -1.10 10.67
N TRP A 26 -1.63 -0.65 10.13
CA TRP A 26 -2.59 -1.49 9.42
C TRP A 26 -2.23 -1.74 7.95
N VAL A 27 -1.10 -1.23 7.44
CA VAL A 27 -0.74 -1.33 6.02
C VAL A 27 -0.61 -2.78 5.53
N SER A 28 -0.07 -3.69 6.35
CA SER A 28 0.04 -5.12 6.00
C SER A 28 -1.33 -5.75 5.76
N SER A 29 -2.28 -5.51 6.66
CA SER A 29 -3.66 -5.99 6.51
C SER A 29 -4.37 -5.36 5.31
N ALA A 30 -4.03 -4.11 4.95
CA ALA A 30 -4.58 -3.49 3.74
C ALA A 30 -4.00 -4.08 2.46
N ALA A 31 -2.71 -4.45 2.46
CA ALA A 31 -2.06 -5.13 1.33
C ALA A 31 -2.67 -6.52 1.13
N GLU A 32 -2.83 -7.30 2.20
CA GLU A 32 -3.47 -8.63 2.16
C GLU A 32 -4.93 -8.60 1.71
N ALA A 33 -5.66 -7.53 2.05
CA ALA A 33 -7.06 -7.37 1.68
C ALA A 33 -7.27 -6.77 0.28
N SER A 34 -6.21 -6.30 -0.38
CA SER A 34 -6.26 -5.68 -1.69
C SER A 34 -5.90 -6.68 -2.78
N SER A 35 -6.55 -6.57 -3.93
CA SER A 35 -6.27 -7.42 -5.09
C SER A 35 -5.03 -6.97 -5.88
N LEU A 36 -4.54 -5.76 -5.59
CA LEU A 36 -3.36 -5.16 -6.22
C LEU A 36 -2.70 -4.17 -5.26
N THR A 37 -1.38 -4.23 -5.14
CA THR A 37 -0.58 -3.28 -4.38
C THR A 37 0.39 -2.56 -5.31
N LEU A 38 0.31 -1.23 -5.35
CA LEU A 38 1.20 -0.37 -6.12
C LEU A 38 2.06 0.49 -5.19
N ALA A 39 3.33 0.61 -5.52
CA ALA A 39 4.24 1.57 -4.92
C ALA A 39 4.52 2.72 -5.88
N ALA A 40 4.44 3.95 -5.39
CA ALA A 40 4.84 5.14 -6.13
C ALA A 40 6.28 5.53 -5.75
N ASP A 41 7.23 5.22 -6.61
CA ASP A 41 8.67 5.37 -6.41
C ASP A 41 9.06 4.81 -5.03
N GLY A 42 9.86 5.47 -4.20
CA GLY A 42 10.10 5.14 -2.78
C GLY A 42 8.91 5.17 -1.81
N GLY A 43 7.66 5.10 -2.28
CA GLY A 43 6.66 4.31 -1.55
C GLY A 43 7.11 2.84 -1.42
N LEU A 44 7.94 2.37 -2.35
CA LEU A 44 8.62 1.08 -2.34
C LEU A 44 9.50 0.91 -1.11
N ASP A 45 10.35 1.90 -0.80
CA ASP A 45 11.23 1.85 0.38
C ASP A 45 10.43 1.62 1.65
N ARG A 46 9.28 2.29 1.76
CA ARG A 46 8.36 2.16 2.89
C ARG A 46 7.76 0.76 2.99
N LEU A 47 7.41 0.16 1.86
CA LEU A 47 6.90 -1.21 1.81
C LEU A 47 7.98 -2.24 2.14
N ILE A 48 9.20 -2.05 1.66
CA ILE A 48 10.37 -2.90 1.96
C ILE A 48 10.67 -2.86 3.47
N GLU A 49 10.64 -1.69 4.10
CA GLU A 49 10.77 -1.54 5.57
C GLU A 49 9.72 -2.36 6.36
N ARG A 50 8.63 -2.78 5.70
CA ARG A 50 7.54 -3.57 6.29
C ARG A 50 7.45 -4.99 5.74
N ASP A 51 8.44 -5.44 4.96
CA ASP A 51 8.47 -6.76 4.32
C ASP A 51 7.22 -7.02 3.43
N ILE A 52 6.75 -5.97 2.75
CA ILE A 52 5.63 -6.06 1.81
C ILE A 52 6.19 -5.83 0.40
N MET A 53 5.95 -6.78 -0.51
CA MET A 53 6.32 -6.62 -1.91
C MET A 53 5.12 -6.09 -2.70
N PRO A 54 5.22 -4.91 -3.36
CA PRO A 54 4.18 -4.45 -4.26
C PRO A 54 4.17 -5.27 -5.56
N ASP A 55 3.00 -5.35 -6.21
CA ASP A 55 2.86 -5.97 -7.52
C ASP A 55 3.44 -5.10 -8.64
N ILE A 56 3.35 -3.77 -8.48
CA ILE A 56 3.79 -2.79 -9.47
C ILE A 56 4.48 -1.62 -8.76
N VAL A 57 5.62 -1.19 -9.30
CA VAL A 57 6.28 0.06 -8.92
C VAL A 57 6.17 1.05 -10.08
N LEU A 58 5.65 2.25 -9.81
CA LEU A 58 5.47 3.31 -10.77
C LEU A 58 6.18 4.58 -10.30
N GLY A 59 6.80 5.32 -11.19
CA GLY A 59 7.48 6.57 -10.85
C GLY A 59 8.42 7.01 -11.97
N ASP A 60 9.02 8.17 -11.79
CA ASP A 60 10.19 8.63 -12.55
C ASP A 60 11.50 8.01 -12.04
N PHE A 61 11.48 7.35 -10.87
CA PHE A 61 12.63 6.66 -10.27
C PHE A 61 13.78 7.63 -10.00
N ASP A 62 13.44 8.83 -9.53
CA ASP A 62 14.37 9.93 -9.30
C ASP A 62 14.89 10.00 -7.84
N ARG A 63 14.41 9.09 -7.00
CA ARG A 63 14.91 8.88 -5.64
C ARG A 63 16.35 8.39 -5.56
#